data_AF-A0A9D5Q8L9-F1
#
_entry.id   AF-A0A9D5Q8L9-F1
#
_cell.length_a   1.000
_cell.length_b   1.000
_cell.length_c   1.000
_cell.angle_alpha   90.00
_cell.angle_beta   90.00
_cell.angle_gamma   90.00
#
_symmetry.space_group_name_H-M   'P 1'
#
loop_
_entity.id
_entity.type
_entity.pdbx_description
1 polymer ?
#
loop_
_entity_poly.entity_id
_entity_poly.type
_entity_poly.pdbx_seq_one_letter_code
_entity_poly.pdbx_strand_id
1 'polypeptide(L)' 'MKTTTKLEQRYQEEIVPALIKRFSYTSPMAVPKLKKITVNMGLG' A
#
# COMPACT_ATOMS: atom_id res chain seq x y z
N MET A 1 17.67 -12.23 -2.21
CA MET A 1 17.50 -10.97 -1.45
C MET A 1 16.34 -10.20 -2.05
N LYS A 2 15.37 -9.75 -1.23
CA LYS A 2 14.19 -9.02 -1.69
C LYS A 2 14.55 -7.53 -1.76
N THR A 3 14.54 -6.93 -2.95
CA THR A 3 14.84 -5.48 -3.10
C THR A 3 13.60 -4.68 -2.75
N THR A 4 13.61 -3.97 -1.62
CA THR A 4 12.50 -3.08 -1.23
C THR A 4 12.44 -1.90 -2.18
N THR A 5 11.28 -1.66 -2.79
CA THR A 5 11.11 -0.54 -3.72
C THR A 5 10.89 0.78 -2.97
N LYS A 6 11.27 1.92 -3.56
CA LYS A 6 11.03 3.25 -2.97
C LYS A 6 9.55 3.47 -2.62
N LEU A 7 8.64 2.94 -3.43
CA LEU A 7 7.20 3.04 -3.19
C LEU A 7 6.74 2.19 -1.99
N GLU A 8 7.29 1.00 -1.84
CA GLU A 8 7.02 0.12 -0.70
C GLU A 8 7.52 0.73 0.62
N GLN A 9 8.71 1.35 0.61
CA GLN A 9 9.25 2.09 1.77
C GLN A 9 8.33 3.23 2.18
N ARG A 10 7.99 4.10 1.21
CA ARG A 10 7.07 5.22 1.43
C ARG A 10 5.71 4.78 1.97
N TYR A 11 5.19 3.66 1.47
CA TYR A 11 3.94 3.11 1.95
C TYR A 11 4.01 2.75 3.44
N GLN A 12 5.06 2.06 3.86
CA GLN A 12 5.23 1.62 5.25
C GLN A 12 5.54 2.78 6.21
N GLU A 13 6.42 3.70 5.81
CA GLU A 13 6.95 4.75 6.69
C GLU A 13 6.07 5.99 6.77
N GLU A 14 5.41 6.38 5.67
CA GLU A 14 4.63 7.62 5.61
C GLU A 14 3.12 7.35 5.55
N ILE A 15 2.69 6.44 4.67
CA ILE A 15 1.27 6.30 4.31
C ILE A 15 0.49 5.54 5.38
N VAL A 16 1.02 4.41 5.88
CA VAL A 16 0.40 3.62 6.95
C VAL A 16 0.11 4.46 8.20
N PRO A 17 1.07 5.18 8.80
CA PRO A 17 0.80 5.98 10.00
C PRO A 17 -0.18 7.14 9.71
N ALA A 18 -0.11 7.76 8.53
CA ALA A 18 -1.07 8.79 8.13
C ALA A 18 -2.50 8.26 8.03
N LEU A 19 -2.69 7.05 7.50
CA LEU A 19 -4.00 6.40 7.40
C LEU A 19 -4.54 5.98 8.78
N ILE A 20 -3.69 5.42 9.65
CA ILE A 20 -4.07 5.07 11.03
C ILE A 20 -4.54 6.32 11.77
N LYS A 21 -3.80 7.43 11.67
CA LYS A 21 -4.18 8.69 12.32
C LYS A 21 -5.48 9.27 11.77
N ARG A 22 -5.67 9.23 10.44
CA ARG A 22 -6.85 9.81 9.78
C ARG A 22 -8.13 9.03 10.03
N PHE A 23 -8.05 7.71 10.10
CA PHE A 23 -9.22 6.82 10.16
C PHE A 23 -9.32 6.05 11.48
N SER A 24 -8.44 6.32 12.44
CA SER A 24 -8.40 5.72 13.77
C SER A 24 -8.44 4.19 13.75
N TYR A 25 -7.71 3.57 12.83
CA TYR A 25 -7.62 2.11 12.75
C TYR A 25 -7.02 1.54 14.05
N THR A 26 -7.75 0.63 14.69
CA THR A 26 -7.34 -0.03 15.94
C THR A 26 -6.28 -1.11 15.75
N SER A 27 -6.12 -1.62 14.53
CA SER A 27 -5.13 -2.64 14.21
C SER A 27 -4.29 -2.23 12.99
N PRO A 28 -2.95 -2.42 13.01
CA PRO A 28 -2.10 -2.20 11.85
C PRO A 28 -2.50 -3.04 10.63
N MET A 29 -3.17 -4.18 10.86
CA MET A 29 -3.65 -5.06 9.78
C MET A 29 -4.90 -4.51 9.08
N ALA A 30 -5.65 -3.62 9.74
CA ALA A 30 -6.84 -2.99 9.17
C ALA A 30 -6.50 -1.93 8.10
N VAL A 31 -5.24 -1.51 8.00
CA VAL A 31 -4.79 -0.53 7.01
C VAL A 31 -4.87 -1.14 5.60
N PRO A 32 -5.57 -0.49 4.64
CA PRO A 32 -5.76 -1.02 3.29
C PRO A 32 -4.45 -1.24 2.53
N LYS A 33 -4.30 -2.41 1.88
CA LYS A 33 -3.11 -2.80 1.10
C LYS A 33 -3.45 -3.01 -0.38
N LEU A 34 -2.52 -2.68 -1.27
CA LEU A 34 -2.60 -3.01 -2.71
C LEU A 34 -2.37 -4.51 -2.92
N LYS A 35 -3.40 -5.24 -3.36
CA LYS A 35 -3.30 -6.70 -3.59
C LYS A 35 -2.79 -7.06 -4.99
N LYS A 36 -3.29 -6.38 -6.02
CA LYS A 36 -2.86 -6.58 -7.41
C LYS A 36 -3.13 -5.32 -8.22
N ILE A 37 -2.32 -5.09 -9.24
CA ILE A 37 -2.56 -4.11 -10.29
C ILE A 37 -2.69 -4.91 -11.58
N THR A 38 -3.85 -4.86 -12.22
CA THR A 38 -4.09 -5.51 -13.51
C THR A 38 -4.06 -4.44 -14.58
N VAL A 39 -3.16 -4.59 -15.55
CA VAL A 39 -3.11 -3.73 -16.74
C VAL A 39 -3.67 -4.56 -17.90
N ASN A 40 -4.79 -4.09 -18.47
CA ASN A 40 -5.38 -4.71 -19.64
C ASN A 40 -5.10 -3.83 -20.86
N MET A 41 -4.58 -4.41 -21.93
CA MET A 41 -4.47 -3.74 -23.23
C MET A 41 -5.29 -4.56 -24.22
N GLY A 42 -6.43 -4.02 -24.64
CA GLY A 42 -7.23 -4.62 -25.69
C GLY A 42 -6.57 -4.36 -27.04
N LEU A 43 -6.34 -5.41 -27.80
CA LEU A 43 -6.08 -5.33 -29.23
C LEU A 43 -7.31 -5.98 -29.89
N GLY A 44 -7.95 -5.24 -30.80
CA GLY A 44 -9.10 -5.74 -31.56
C GLY A 44 -8.74 -6.92 -32.44
#